data_AF-A0A0G3BJ92-F1
#
_entry.id   AF-A0A0G3BJ92-F1
#
_cell.length_a   1.000
_cell.length_b   1.000
_cell.length_c   1.000
_cell.angle_alpha   90.00
_cell.angle_beta   90.00
_cell.angle_gamma   90.00
#
_symmetry.space_group_name_H-M   'P 1'
#
loop_
_entity.id
_entity.type
_entity.pdbx_description
1 polymer ?
#
loop_
_entity_poly.entity_id
_entity_poly.type
_entity_poly.pdbx_seq_one_letter_code
_entity_poly.pdbx_strand_id
1 'polypeptide(L)'
;MNTEREVEERLVRIGSIIDQAADVCEADPSVPQEVKDCVRQLDEESDEAKYEYLLENDRYAIGDHLSDLEDLINEARQACERSEGVNPALGNAIAEAGREVGELRQRLH
;
A
#
# COMPACT_ATOMS: atom_id res chain seq x y z
N MET A 1 17.28 0.75 -19.81
CA MET A 1 17.88 0.05 -18.65
C MET A 1 17.78 0.87 -17.33
N ASN A 2 16.73 1.69 -17.12
CA ASN A 2 16.50 2.38 -15.83
C ASN A 2 15.16 2.04 -15.18
N THR A 3 14.21 1.48 -15.93
CA THR A 3 12.83 1.28 -15.48
C THR A 3 12.69 0.21 -14.40
N GLU A 4 13.53 -0.83 -14.39
CA GLU A 4 13.51 -1.86 -13.34
C GLU A 4 13.90 -1.31 -11.98
N ARG A 5 14.98 -0.54 -11.94
CA ARG A 5 15.45 0.08 -10.70
C ARG A 5 14.43 1.08 -10.16
N GLU A 6 13.77 1.84 -11.04
CA GLU A 6 12.71 2.77 -10.63
C GLU A 6 11.48 2.04 -10.08
N VAL A 7 11.12 0.87 -10.62
CA VAL A 7 10.02 0.04 -10.12
C VAL A 7 10.37 -0.54 -8.74
N GLU A 8 11.58 -1.09 -8.60
CA GLU A 8 12.09 -1.59 -7.32
C GLU A 8 12.10 -0.49 -6.24
N GLU A 9 12.66 0.68 -6.54
CA GLU A 9 12.70 1.81 -5.61
C GLU A 9 11.30 2.27 -5.21
N ARG A 10 10.32 2.19 -6.12
CA ARG A 10 8.92 2.53 -5.83
C ARG A 10 8.24 1.48 -4.97
N LEU A 11 8.45 0.19 -5.22
CA LEU A 11 7.92 -0.88 -4.37
C LEU A 11 8.44 -0.78 -2.94
N VAL A 12 9.74 -0.54 -2.79
CA VAL A 12 10.34 -0.31 -1.46
C VAL A 12 9.72 0.91 -0.78
N ARG A 13 9.45 1.98 -1.52
CA ARG A 13 8.77 3.16 -0.99
C ARG A 13 7.32 2.88 -0.58
N ILE A 14 6.56 2.16 -1.41
CA ILE A 14 5.18 1.78 -1.12
C ILE A 14 5.11 0.97 0.17
N GLY A 15 5.92 -0.10 0.28
CA GLY A 15 5.99 -0.91 1.50
C GLY A 15 6.35 -0.05 2.72
N SER A 16 7.39 0.79 2.63
CA SER A 16 7.79 1.64 3.76
C SER A 16 6.72 2.65 4.21
N ILE A 17 5.89 3.16 3.29
CA ILE A 17 4.76 4.05 3.63
C ILE A 17 3.67 3.25 4.35
N ILE A 18 3.38 2.05 3.86
CA ILE A 18 2.36 1.16 4.41
C ILE A 18 2.78 0.63 5.79
N ASP A 19 4.04 0.19 5.96
CA ASP A 19 4.63 -0.21 7.24
C ASP A 19 4.42 0.89 8.30
N GLN A 20 4.73 2.15 7.93
CA GLN A 20 4.55 3.30 8.82
C GLN A 20 3.07 3.55 9.14
N ALA A 21 2.18 3.37 8.16
CA ALA A 21 0.74 3.47 8.37
C ALA A 21 0.25 2.38 9.33
N ALA A 22 0.75 1.15 9.20
CA ALA A 22 0.43 0.01 10.07
C ALA A 22 0.89 0.26 11.50
N ASP A 23 2.13 0.71 11.70
CA ASP A 23 2.66 1.06 13.02
C ASP A 23 1.82 2.16 13.72
N VAL A 24 1.45 3.20 12.97
CA VAL A 24 0.60 4.29 13.50
C VAL A 24 -0.80 3.80 13.82
N CYS A 25 -1.38 2.96 12.94
CA CYS A 25 -2.67 2.31 13.15
C CYS A 25 -2.71 1.45 14.42
N GLU A 26 -1.69 0.63 14.62
CA GLU A 26 -1.58 -0.27 15.76
C GLU A 26 -1.39 0.53 17.06
N ALA A 27 -0.57 1.58 17.03
CA ALA A 27 -0.31 2.44 18.18
C ALA A 27 -1.51 3.30 18.59
N ASP A 28 -2.44 3.60 17.67
CA ASP A 28 -3.60 4.46 17.92
C ASP A 28 -4.86 3.63 18.26
N PRO A 29 -5.35 3.69 19.51
CA PRO A 29 -6.56 2.97 19.92
C PRO A 29 -7.85 3.61 19.39
N SER A 30 -7.80 4.82 18.84
CA SER A 30 -8.95 5.50 18.25
C SER A 30 -9.24 5.04 16.81
N VAL A 31 -8.29 4.35 16.19
CA VAL A 31 -8.45 3.78 14.85
C VAL A 31 -9.35 2.54 14.92
N PRO A 32 -10.43 2.47 14.12
CA PRO A 32 -11.31 1.30 14.08
C PRO A 32 -10.59 0.04 13.66
N GLN A 33 -11.06 -1.10 14.15
CA GLN A 33 -10.55 -2.41 13.74
C GLN A 33 -10.60 -2.61 12.22
N GLU A 34 -11.66 -2.12 11.57
CA GLU A 34 -11.80 -2.18 10.10
C GLU A 34 -10.62 -1.52 9.39
N VAL A 35 -10.19 -0.33 9.85
CA VAL A 35 -9.03 0.37 9.27
C VAL A 35 -7.74 -0.37 9.57
N LYS A 36 -7.58 -0.92 10.78
CA LYS A 36 -6.39 -1.72 11.15
C LYS A 36 -6.27 -2.96 10.28
N ASP A 37 -7.39 -3.65 10.05
CA ASP A 37 -7.44 -4.85 9.23
C ASP A 37 -7.07 -4.54 7.77
N CYS A 38 -7.62 -3.46 7.19
CA CYS A 38 -7.26 -3.04 5.83
C CYS A 38 -5.78 -2.65 5.71
N VAL A 39 -5.24 -1.92 6.69
CA VAL A 39 -3.83 -1.48 6.65
C VAL A 39 -2.88 -2.67 6.85
N ARG A 40 -3.25 -3.65 7.68
CA ARG A 40 -2.48 -4.89 7.82
C ARG A 40 -2.50 -5.73 6.54
N GLN A 41 -3.64 -5.84 5.86
CA GLN A 41 -3.72 -6.52 4.56
C GLN A 41 -2.88 -5.81 3.51
N LEU A 42 -2.91 -4.47 3.51
CA LEU A 42 -2.04 -3.65 2.67
C LEU A 42 -0.56 -3.95 2.88
N ASP A 43 -0.16 -4.10 4.14
CA ASP A 43 1.22 -4.39 4.53
C ASP A 43 1.66 -5.75 3.97
N GLU A 44 0.88 -6.79 4.27
CA GLU A 44 1.09 -8.16 3.79
C GLU A 44 1.19 -8.20 2.25
N GLU A 45 0.24 -7.58 1.55
CA GLU A 45 0.19 -7.55 0.08
C GLU A 45 1.38 -6.78 -0.51
N SER A 46 1.80 -5.68 0.12
CA SER A 46 2.90 -4.85 -0.37
C SER A 46 4.25 -5.57 -0.26
N ASP A 47 4.43 -6.36 0.80
CA ASP A 47 5.60 -7.17 1.01
C ASP A 47 5.63 -8.38 0.07
N GLU A 48 4.48 -8.99 -0.21
CA GLU A 48 4.34 -10.06 -1.21
C GLU A 48 4.66 -9.54 -2.62
N ALA A 49 4.09 -8.39 -3.01
CA ALA A 49 4.39 -7.73 -4.29
C ALA A 49 5.89 -7.44 -4.46
N LYS A 50 6.53 -6.97 -3.39
CA LYS A 50 7.97 -6.69 -3.35
C LYS A 50 8.79 -7.97 -3.44
N TYR A 51 8.39 -9.03 -2.73
CA TYR A 51 9.05 -10.34 -2.78
C TYR A 51 8.98 -10.95 -4.18
N GLU A 52 7.80 -10.99 -4.78
CA GLU A 52 7.56 -11.53 -6.13
C GLU A 52 8.37 -10.77 -7.20
N TYR A 53 8.39 -9.44 -7.13
CA TYR A 53 9.16 -8.64 -8.08
C TYR A 53 10.67 -8.81 -7.94
N LEU A 54 11.18 -8.79 -6.70
CA LEU A 54 12.62 -8.86 -6.42
C LEU A 54 13.19 -10.26 -6.63
N LEU A 55 12.44 -11.30 -6.25
CA LEU A 55 12.93 -12.67 -6.24
C LEU A 55 12.59 -13.42 -7.54
N GLU A 56 11.33 -13.35 -7.98
CA GLU A 56 10.87 -14.14 -9.13
C GLU A 56 11.04 -13.40 -10.46
N ASN A 57 11.30 -12.08 -10.40
CA ASN A 57 11.34 -11.19 -11.57
C ASN A 57 10.04 -11.26 -12.40
N ASP A 58 8.94 -11.67 -11.76
CA ASP A 58 7.67 -11.85 -12.44
C ASP A 58 6.92 -10.52 -12.54
N ARG A 59 7.12 -9.87 -13.68
CA ARG A 59 6.45 -8.61 -14.03
C ARG A 59 4.96 -8.76 -14.32
N TYR A 60 4.47 -9.98 -14.55
CA TYR A 60 3.05 -10.22 -14.75
C TYR A 60 2.35 -10.40 -13.40
N ALA A 61 2.95 -11.15 -12.47
CA ALA A 61 2.41 -11.34 -11.12
C ALA A 61 2.26 -10.02 -10.36
N ILE A 62 3.23 -9.10 -10.48
CA ILE A 62 3.13 -7.79 -9.82
C ILE A 62 1.94 -6.94 -10.29
N GLY A 63 1.45 -7.16 -11.53
CA GLY A 63 0.27 -6.45 -12.03
C GLY A 63 -0.98 -6.74 -11.21
N ASP A 64 -1.14 -8.00 -10.80
CA ASP A 64 -2.25 -8.47 -9.98
C ASP A 64 -2.13 -7.93 -8.54
N HIS A 65 -0.95 -8.05 -7.93
CA HIS A 65 -0.68 -7.47 -6.61
C HIS A 65 -0.92 -5.95 -6.54
N LEU A 66 -0.52 -5.20 -7.58
CA LEU A 66 -0.80 -3.77 -7.63
C LEU A 66 -2.29 -3.45 -7.75
N SER A 67 -3.07 -4.33 -8.38
CA SER A 67 -4.51 -4.17 -8.47
C SER A 67 -5.17 -4.45 -7.12
N ASP A 68 -4.72 -5.49 -6.41
CA ASP A 68 -5.20 -5.83 -5.07
C ASP A 68 -4.83 -4.73 -4.06
N LEU A 69 -3.61 -4.17 -4.14
CA LEU A 69 -3.21 -2.99 -3.37
C LEU A 69 -4.11 -1.78 -3.63
N GLU A 70 -4.48 -1.49 -4.88
CA GLU A 70 -5.40 -0.38 -5.18
C GLU A 70 -6.77 -0.56 -4.52
N ASP A 71 -7.31 -1.79 -4.57
CA ASP A 71 -8.61 -2.11 -3.98
C ASP A 71 -8.56 -1.99 -2.45
N LEU A 72 -7.52 -2.53 -1.81
CA LEU A 72 -7.30 -2.41 -0.36
C LEU A 72 -7.09 -0.96 0.08
N ILE A 73 -6.36 -0.14 -0.70
CA ILE A 73 -6.17 1.29 -0.42
C ILE A 73 -7.49 2.04 -0.49
N ASN A 74 -8.32 1.73 -1.48
CA ASN A 74 -9.63 2.34 -1.61
C ASN A 74 -10.56 1.93 -0.47
N GLU A 75 -10.48 0.69 0.00
CA GLU A 75 -11.22 0.22 1.18
C GLU A 75 -10.74 0.89 2.46
N ALA A 76 -9.43 0.92 2.70
CA ALA A 76 -8.81 1.57 3.85
C ALA A 76 -9.16 3.07 3.89
N ARG A 77 -9.14 3.73 2.73
CA ARG A 77 -9.53 5.14 2.60
C ARG A 77 -10.99 5.36 2.94
N GLN A 78 -11.89 4.52 2.42
CA GLN A 78 -13.31 4.61 2.75
C GLN A 78 -13.57 4.35 4.24
N ALA A 79 -12.89 3.37 4.84
CA ALA A 79 -12.98 3.10 6.27
C ALA A 79 -12.49 4.30 7.09
N CYS A 80 -11.39 4.95 6.67
CA CYS A 80 -10.90 6.18 7.29
C CYS A 80 -11.89 7.34 7.15
N GLU A 81 -12.52 7.52 5.99
CA GLU A 81 -13.52 8.56 5.74
C GLU A 81 -14.81 8.32 6.54
N ARG A 82 -15.20 7.06 6.74
CA ARG A 82 -16.38 6.67 7.54
C ARG A 82 -16.16 6.86 9.03
N SER A 83 -14.92 6.81 9.49
CA SER A 83 -14.61 6.83 10.91
C SER A 83 -14.27 8.23 11.41
N GLU A 84 -15.17 8.79 12.23
CA GLU A 84 -14.90 10.05 12.92
C GLU A 84 -13.72 9.88 13.89
N GLY A 85 -12.66 10.66 13.69
CA GLY A 85 -11.49 10.69 14.58
C GLY A 85 -10.27 9.92 14.08
N VAL A 86 -10.28 9.37 12.86
CA VAL A 86 -9.07 8.79 12.28
C VAL A 86 -7.96 9.83 12.14
N ASN A 87 -6.74 9.44 12.51
CA ASN A 87 -5.57 10.28 12.43
C ASN A 87 -5.37 10.79 10.99
N PRO A 88 -5.33 12.12 10.75
CA PRO A 88 -5.13 12.66 9.41
C PRO A 88 -3.79 12.25 8.78
N ALA A 89 -2.79 11.90 9.59
CA ALA A 89 -1.54 11.33 9.09
C ALA A 89 -1.75 9.97 8.41
N LEU A 90 -2.64 9.14 8.96
CA LEU A 90 -2.97 7.84 8.39
C LEU A 90 -3.68 7.98 7.04
N GLY A 91 -4.70 8.86 6.97
CA GLY A 91 -5.39 9.13 5.72
C GLY A 91 -4.46 9.66 4.63
N ASN A 92 -3.48 10.49 5.00
CA ASN A 92 -2.45 10.98 4.07
C ASN A 92 -1.52 9.85 3.60
N ALA A 93 -1.07 8.96 4.50
CA ALA A 93 -0.21 7.83 4.15
C ALA A 93 -0.91 6.86 3.19
N ILE A 94 -2.18 6.52 3.46
CA ILE A 94 -2.99 5.67 2.57
C ILE A 94 -3.17 6.33 1.19
N ALA A 95 -3.43 7.64 1.15
CA ALA A 95 -3.55 8.38 -0.09
C ALA A 95 -2.24 8.44 -0.88
N GLU A 96 -1.09 8.59 -0.20
CA GLU A 96 0.23 8.58 -0.81
C GLU A 96 0.58 7.20 -1.37
N ALA A 97 0.32 6.13 -0.62
CA ALA A 97 0.48 4.75 -1.09
C ALA A 97 -0.36 4.50 -2.36
N GLY A 98 -1.62 4.93 -2.38
CA GLY A 98 -2.50 4.75 -3.55
C GLY A 98 -2.01 5.46 -4.79
N ARG A 99 -1.44 6.66 -4.61
CA ARG A 99 -0.84 7.41 -5.71
C ARG A 99 0.38 6.69 -6.27
N GLU A 100 1.26 6.19 -5.40
CA GLU A 100 2.46 5.47 -5.82
C GLU A 100 2.12 4.16 -6.53
N VAL A 101 1.17 3.37 -6.00
CA VAL A 101 0.68 2.13 -6.62
C VAL A 101 0.08 2.41 -7.99
N GLY A 102 -0.81 3.40 -8.12
CA GLY A 102 -1.43 3.73 -9.42
C GLY A 102 -0.43 4.25 -10.44
N GLU A 103 0.54 5.07 -10.02
CA GLU A 103 1.65 5.52 -10.87
C GLU A 103 2.57 4.37 -11.29
N LEU A 104 2.75 3.35 -10.44
CA LEU A 104 3.55 2.17 -10.73
C LEU A 104 2.83 1.24 -11.71
N ARG A 105 1.53 0.98 -11.49
CA ARG A 105 0.72 0.14 -12.38
C ARG A 105 0.64 0.71 -13.79
N GLN A 106 0.46 2.03 -13.93
CA GLN A 106 0.46 2.71 -15.23
C GLN A 106 1.79 2.63 -15.98
N ARG A 107 2.90 2.39 -15.28
CA ARG A 107 4.21 2.21 -15.90
C ARG A 107 4.48 0.78 -16.33
N LEU A 108 3.83 -0.18 -15.69
CA LEU A 108 3.97 -1.61 -15.97
C LEU A 108 3.02 -2.08 -17.10
N HIS A 109 1.92 -1.36 -17.33
CA HIS A 109 1.04 -1.48 -18.50
C HIS A 109 1.59 -0.73 -19.72
#